data_AF-A0A955G3R7-F1
#
_entry.id   AF-A0A955G3R7-F1
#
_cell.length_a   1.000
_cell.length_b   1.000
_cell.length_c   1.000
_cell.angle_alpha   90.00
_cell.angle_beta   90.00
_cell.angle_gamma   90.00
#
_symmetry.space_group_name_H-M   'P 1'
#
loop_
_entity.id
_entity.type
_entity.pdbx_description
1 polymer ?
#
loop_
_entity_poly.entity_id
_entity_poly.type
_entity_poly.pdbx_seq_one_letter_code
_entity_poly.pdbx_strand_id
1 'polypeptide(L)'
;MKQKQTKSQRIAELERKLAEAQAASVHNYHFTDVGLGKASTKSLMGSGVIITLTALGGVKLIEPTLIRDGLSDETIKALRADLVRSYQLATLFKPKGLSEDTGASK
;
A
#
# COMPACT_ATOMS: atom_id res chain seq x y z
N MET A 1 5.27 -35.14 13.66
CA MET A 1 4.67 -35.11 12.30
C MET A 1 4.09 -33.72 12.05
N LYS A 2 4.48 -33.01 10.99
CA LYS A 2 3.79 -31.75 10.62
C LYS A 2 2.39 -32.11 10.11
N GLN A 3 1.35 -31.65 10.79
CA GLN A 3 -0.02 -31.83 10.33
C GLN A 3 -0.18 -31.21 8.93
N LYS A 4 -0.78 -31.97 8.01
CA LYS A 4 -1.05 -31.51 6.65
C LYS A 4 -2.16 -30.48 6.71
N GLN A 5 -1.91 -29.31 6.14
CA GLN A 5 -2.86 -28.19 6.11
C GLN A 5 -4.16 -28.61 5.41
N THR A 6 -5.31 -28.20 5.95
CA THR A 6 -6.61 -28.48 5.35
C THR A 6 -6.78 -27.68 4.05
N LYS A 7 -7.70 -28.11 3.17
CA LYS A 7 -8.00 -27.38 1.93
C LYS A 7 -8.43 -25.94 2.22
N SER A 8 -9.28 -25.73 3.22
CA SER A 8 -9.77 -24.40 3.61
C SER A 8 -8.65 -23.49 4.12
N GLN A 9 -7.75 -24.03 4.95
CA GLN A 9 -6.58 -23.29 5.42
C GLN A 9 -5.65 -22.89 4.26
N ARG A 10 -5.49 -23.77 3.26
CA ARG A 10 -4.69 -23.47 2.07
C ARG A 10 -5.34 -22.41 1.19
N ILE A 11 -6.65 -22.46 0.99
CA ILE A 11 -7.39 -21.45 0.21
C ILE A 11 -7.25 -20.08 0.86
N ALA A 12 -7.50 -19.97 2.16
CA ALA A 12 -7.38 -18.70 2.89
C ALA A 12 -5.94 -18.12 2.81
N GLU A 13 -4.92 -18.98 2.88
CA GLU A 13 -3.53 -18.54 2.71
C GLU A 13 -3.26 -18.03 1.28
N LEU A 14 -3.79 -18.70 0.27
CA LEU A 14 -3.64 -18.30 -1.13
C LEU A 14 -4.37 -16.99 -1.42
N GLU A 15 -5.59 -16.81 -0.92
CA GLU A 15 -6.35 -15.56 -1.03
C GLU A 15 -5.60 -14.40 -0.38
N ARG A 16 -5.02 -14.60 0.81
CA ARG A 16 -4.18 -13.60 1.46
C ARG A 16 -2.96 -13.25 0.61
N LYS A 17 -2.21 -14.24 0.12
CA LYS A 17 -1.03 -14.00 -0.73
C LYS A 17 -1.39 -13.30 -2.02
N LEU A 18 -2.55 -13.62 -2.62
CA LEU A 18 -3.05 -12.96 -3.81
C LEU A 18 -3.37 -11.49 -3.52
N ALA A 19 -4.07 -11.21 -2.42
CA ALA A 19 -4.38 -9.83 -2.01
C ALA A 19 -3.10 -9.02 -1.73
N GLU A 20 -2.10 -9.61 -1.06
CA GLU A 20 -0.80 -8.97 -0.81
C GLU A 20 -0.05 -8.68 -2.13
N ALA A 21 -0.01 -9.64 -3.05
CA ALA A 21 0.64 -9.48 -4.36
C ALA A 21 -0.07 -8.42 -5.21
N GLN A 22 -1.40 -8.39 -5.19
CA GLN A 22 -2.18 -7.35 -5.85
C GLN A 22 -1.85 -6.00 -5.23
N ALA A 23 -1.89 -5.86 -3.91
CA ALA A 23 -1.58 -4.62 -3.21
C ALA A 23 -0.17 -4.08 -3.53
N ALA A 24 0.82 -4.97 -3.68
CA ALA A 24 2.21 -4.62 -3.99
C ALA A 24 2.44 -4.15 -5.44
N SER A 25 1.43 -4.19 -6.31
CA SER A 25 1.61 -3.81 -7.71
C SER A 25 1.81 -2.31 -7.90
N VAL A 26 2.85 -1.94 -8.64
CA VAL A 26 3.29 -0.54 -8.81
C VAL A 26 2.19 0.37 -9.38
N HIS A 27 1.34 -0.14 -10.27
CA HIS A 27 0.26 0.65 -10.85
C HIS A 27 -0.77 1.11 -9.81
N ASN A 28 -0.92 0.39 -8.69
CA ASN A 28 -1.86 0.76 -7.65
C ASN A 28 -1.52 2.09 -7.01
N TYR A 29 -0.23 2.45 -6.88
CA TYR A 29 0.15 3.73 -6.27
C TYR A 29 -0.50 4.92 -6.99
N HIS A 30 -0.59 4.86 -8.32
CA HIS A 30 -1.26 5.88 -9.13
C HIS A 30 -2.78 5.91 -8.87
N PHE A 31 -3.44 4.75 -8.92
CA PHE A 31 -4.89 4.69 -8.70
C PHE A 31 -5.29 5.03 -7.26
N THR A 32 -4.45 4.68 -6.28
CA THR A 32 -4.63 5.07 -4.89
C THR A 32 -4.57 6.58 -4.73
N ASP A 33 -3.63 7.28 -5.38
CA ASP A 33 -3.56 8.74 -5.31
C ASP A 33 -4.82 9.43 -5.87
N VAL A 34 -5.33 8.93 -7.01
CA VAL A 34 -6.59 9.42 -7.62
C VAL A 34 -7.77 9.26 -6.66
N GLY A 35 -7.85 8.13 -5.97
CA GLY A 35 -8.89 7.88 -4.96
C GLY A 35 -8.72 8.74 -3.70
N LEU A 36 -7.48 8.92 -3.25
CA LEU A 36 -7.15 9.59 -1.98
C LEU A 36 -7.60 11.05 -1.95
N GLY A 37 -7.53 11.77 -3.08
CA GLY A 37 -8.03 13.15 -3.16
C GLY A 37 -9.53 13.29 -2.85
N LYS A 38 -10.32 12.26 -3.17
CA LYS A 38 -11.77 12.22 -2.90
C LYS A 38 -12.09 11.94 -1.43
N ALA A 39 -11.13 11.42 -0.68
CA ALA A 39 -11.27 11.13 0.74
C ALA A 39 -11.08 12.38 1.63
N SER A 40 -10.85 13.56 1.03
CA SER A 40 -10.57 14.80 1.76
C SER A 40 -11.79 15.41 2.44
N THR A 41 -11.55 16.26 3.42
CA THR A 41 -12.58 17.10 4.06
C THR A 41 -13.35 18.00 3.10
N LYS A 42 -12.79 18.30 1.92
CA LYS A 42 -13.43 19.12 0.89
C LYS A 42 -14.49 18.34 0.09
N SER A 43 -14.46 17.01 0.13
CA SER A 43 -15.33 16.15 -0.68
C SER A 43 -16.24 15.23 0.13
N LEU A 44 -16.00 15.07 1.43
CA LEU A 44 -16.74 14.14 2.31
C LEU A 44 -17.52 14.81 3.46
N MET A 45 -17.92 16.08 3.33
CA MET A 45 -18.80 16.71 4.33
C MET A 45 -20.09 15.90 4.53
N GLY A 46 -20.40 15.55 5.78
CA GLY A 46 -21.58 14.72 6.11
C GLY A 46 -21.38 13.22 5.86
N SER A 47 -20.15 12.79 5.61
CA SER A 47 -19.77 11.40 5.38
C SER A 47 -18.53 11.03 6.22
N GLY A 48 -17.76 10.02 5.80
CA GLY A 48 -16.52 9.65 6.48
C GLY A 48 -15.69 8.61 5.74
N VAL A 49 -14.50 8.37 6.26
CA VAL A 49 -13.53 7.41 5.76
C VAL A 49 -13.34 6.31 6.80
N ILE A 50 -13.40 5.05 6.38
CA ILE A 50 -13.05 3.92 7.25
C ILE A 50 -11.58 3.60 7.02
N ILE A 51 -10.78 3.70 8.07
CA ILE A 51 -9.39 3.26 8.05
C ILE A 51 -9.33 1.81 8.51
N THR A 52 -8.65 1.00 7.71
CA THR A 52 -8.19 -0.34 8.08
C THR A 52 -6.68 -0.39 7.85
N LEU A 53 -5.95 -1.08 8.73
CA LEU A 53 -4.51 -1.28 8.56
C LEU A 53 -4.15 -2.73 8.87
N THR A 54 -3.57 -3.40 7.89
CA THR A 54 -3.15 -4.80 7.99
C THR A 54 -1.71 -4.89 7.51
N ALA A 55 -0.84 -5.47 8.33
CA ALA A 55 0.53 -5.75 7.95
C ALA A 55 0.59 -6.93 6.96
N LEU A 56 1.69 -7.00 6.19
CA LEU A 56 2.02 -8.20 5.41
C LEU A 56 2.02 -9.43 6.34
N GLY A 57 1.41 -10.53 5.88
CA GLY A 57 1.12 -11.70 6.71
C GLY A 57 -0.27 -11.69 7.32
N GLY A 58 -1.06 -10.63 7.14
CA GLY A 58 -2.48 -10.57 7.52
C GLY A 58 -2.74 -10.17 8.97
N VAL A 59 -1.73 -9.68 9.69
CA VAL A 59 -1.90 -9.18 11.06
C VAL A 59 -2.61 -7.83 11.01
N LYS A 60 -3.81 -7.75 11.59
CA LYS A 60 -4.53 -6.48 11.76
C LYS A 60 -3.79 -5.61 12.77
N LEU A 61 -3.47 -4.38 12.37
CA LEU A 61 -2.83 -3.37 13.22
C LEU A 61 -3.86 -2.37 13.75
N ILE A 62 -4.90 -2.08 12.97
CA ILE A 62 -5.97 -1.15 13.33
C ILE A 62 -7.30 -1.82 12.99
N GLU A 63 -8.21 -1.88 13.98
CA GLU A 63 -9.59 -2.29 13.74
C GLU A 63 -10.32 -1.23 12.88
N PRO A 64 -11.27 -1.63 12.03
CA PRO A 64 -12.01 -0.69 11.19
C PRO A 64 -12.56 0.50 11.99
N THR A 65 -12.04 1.69 11.68
CA THR A 65 -12.35 2.92 12.45
C THR A 65 -12.82 4.02 11.51
N LEU A 66 -13.95 4.64 11.84
CA LEU A 66 -14.53 5.75 11.09
C LEU A 66 -13.89 7.09 11.48
N ILE A 67 -13.34 7.80 10.50
CA ILE A 67 -13.02 9.22 10.59
C ILE A 67 -14.15 10.00 9.92
N ARG A 68 -14.80 10.87 10.68
CA ARG A 68 -15.91 11.71 10.18
C ARG A 68 -15.40 12.86 9.33
N ASP A 69 -16.21 13.25 8.37
CA ASP A 69 -15.99 14.36 7.44
C ASP A 69 -14.75 14.23 6.55
N GLY A 70 -14.05 13.11 6.54
CA GLY A 70 -12.91 12.86 5.66
C GLY A 70 -11.54 13.10 6.29
N LEU A 71 -10.49 12.88 5.50
CA LEU A 71 -9.09 13.07 5.90
C LEU A 71 -8.68 14.53 5.71
N SER A 72 -7.83 15.02 6.62
CA SER A 72 -7.24 16.36 6.48
C SER A 72 -6.29 16.44 5.28
N ASP A 73 -6.05 17.65 4.77
CA ASP A 73 -5.11 17.88 3.67
C ASP A 73 -3.68 17.45 4.06
N GLU A 74 -3.29 17.63 5.32
CA GLU A 74 -1.99 17.20 5.86
C GLU A 74 -1.85 15.68 5.84
N THR A 75 -2.92 14.96 6.22
CA THR A 75 -2.94 13.50 6.22
C THR A 75 -2.83 12.96 4.79
N ILE A 76 -3.57 13.55 3.85
CA ILE A 76 -3.48 13.20 2.43
C ILE A 76 -2.09 13.46 1.89
N LYS A 77 -1.48 14.60 2.23
CA LYS A 77 -0.11 14.93 1.83
C LYS A 77 0.90 13.92 2.38
N ALA A 78 0.77 13.51 3.63
CA ALA A 78 1.64 12.50 4.24
C ALA A 78 1.49 11.14 3.54
N LEU A 79 0.25 10.68 3.30
CA LEU A 79 -0.01 9.43 2.58
C LEU A 79 0.56 9.47 1.15
N ARG A 80 0.41 10.59 0.43
CA ARG A 80 1.03 10.77 -0.89
C ARG A 80 2.56 10.64 -0.85
N ALA A 81 3.20 11.23 0.16
CA ALA A 81 4.65 11.11 0.31
C ALA A 81 5.09 9.65 0.50
N ASP A 82 4.32 8.86 1.25
CA ASP A 82 4.57 7.43 1.40
C ASP A 82 4.31 6.62 0.13
N LEU A 83 3.29 6.97 -0.67
CA LEU A 83 3.05 6.36 -1.98
C LEU A 83 4.23 6.63 -2.94
N VAL A 84 4.73 7.87 -2.98
CA VAL A 84 5.90 8.23 -3.79
C VAL A 84 7.15 7.46 -3.36
N ARG A 85 7.44 7.44 -2.05
CA ARG A 85 8.56 6.68 -1.49
C ARG A 85 8.44 5.19 -1.84
N SER A 86 7.24 4.62 -1.75
CA SER A 86 6.99 3.21 -2.07
C SER A 86 7.16 2.91 -3.56
N TYR A 87 6.66 3.79 -4.44
CA TYR A 87 6.86 3.68 -5.88
C TYR A 87 8.35 3.69 -6.24
N GLN A 88 9.13 4.60 -5.65
CA GLN A 88 10.58 4.69 -5.87
C GLN A 88 11.29 3.40 -5.44
N LEU A 89 10.93 2.83 -4.30
CA LEU A 89 11.48 1.55 -3.82
C LEU A 89 11.12 0.38 -4.75
N ALA A 90 9.87 0.33 -5.21
CA ALA A 90 9.38 -0.75 -6.06
C ALA A 90 9.93 -0.72 -7.48
N THR A 91 10.30 0.46 -7.99
CA THR A 91 10.84 0.66 -9.35
C THR A 91 12.36 0.73 -9.38
N LEU A 92 13.03 0.62 -8.23
CA LEU A 92 14.48 0.70 -8.12
C LEU A 92 15.15 -0.49 -8.83
N PHE A 93 15.61 -0.27 -10.06
CA PHE A 93 16.35 -1.28 -10.81
C PHE A 93 17.82 -1.29 -10.37
N LYS A 94 18.23 -2.34 -9.66
CA LYS A 94 19.63 -2.58 -9.24
C LYS A 94 20.19 -3.83 -9.94
N PRO A 95 20.61 -3.71 -11.21
CA PRO A 95 21.20 -4.84 -11.90
C PRO A 95 22.54 -5.21 -11.27
N LYS A 96 22.78 -6.51 -11.09
CA LYS A 96 24.05 -7.01 -10.57
C LYS A 96 25.11 -6.95 -11.68
N GLY A 97 26.23 -6.27 -11.43
CA GLY A 97 27.40 -6.26 -12.33
C GLY A 97 27.52 -5.07 -13.28
N LEU A 98 26.58 -4.12 -13.24
CA LEU A 98 26.78 -2.78 -13.81
C LEU A 98 27.27 -1.90 -12.68
N SER A 99 28.59 -1.67 -12.58
CA SER A 99 29.11 -0.57 -11.78
C SER A 99 28.51 0.73 -12.34
N GLU A 100 28.00 1.60 -11.47
CA GLU A 100 27.75 2.99 -11.86
C GLU A 100 29.10 3.56 -12.30
N ASP A 101 29.35 3.56 -13.61
CA ASP A 101 30.38 4.39 -14.20
C ASP A 101 29.89 5.82 -14.00
N THR A 102 30.24 6.36 -12.84
CA THR A 102 30.04 7.76 -12.54
C THR A 102 30.95 8.47 -13.52
N GLY A 103 30.37 8.90 -14.64
CA GLY A 103 30.98 9.79 -15.60
C GLY A 103 31.30 11.13 -14.95
N ALA A 104 32.28 11.13 -14.05
CA ALA A 104 33.05 12.30 -13.68
C ALA A 104 34.07 12.50 -14.80
N SER A 105 33.68 13.24 -15.85
CA SER A 105 34.60 13.85 -16.80
C SER A 105 33.88 14.89 -17.68
N LYS A 106 33.73 16.11 -17.17
CA LYS A 106 34.46 17.30 -17.61
C LYS A 106 33.96 18.55 -16.90
#